data_AF-R1DTE2-F1
#
_entry.id   AF-R1DTE2-F1
#
_cell.length_a   1.000
_cell.length_b   1.000
_cell.length_c   1.000
_cell.angle_alpha   90.00
_cell.angle_beta   90.00
_cell.angle_gamma   90.00
#
_symmetry.space_group_name_H-M   'P 1'
#
loop_
_entity.id
_entity.type
_entity.pdbx_description
1 polymer ?
#
loop_
_entity_poly.entity_id
_entity_poly.type
_entity_poly.pdbx_seq_one_letter_code
_entity_poly.pdbx_strand_id
1 'polypeptide(L)'
;MPTARRDVGMEVLDGKLYAVGGYSNGFLSSVERYDPAAKAWEAVAPMAEARHSHGMAVLDGKLYALGGYKGDDDGPLSSVERYDPAVGAWEAVAPMAEARSDHGVAVLDGKLYAVGGLNEDDGFLSSVERYDPVANAWEAVAPMGEERFDHAVAVLDGKLYAMGGQNYDGGHHRLISSVERYDPVTNAWEAVAPMAEARYAHAVAVLDGKLYAAGGRGHDHRLSSVERYDPAVGAWEAMAPMATARMKAFALLM
;
A
#
# COMPACT_ATOMS: atom_id res chain seq x y z
N MET A 1 -10.93 -10.56 -14.54
CA MET A 1 -10.15 -9.47 -15.12
C MET A 1 -9.71 -9.89 -16.51
N PRO A 2 -9.86 -9.04 -17.55
CA PRO A 2 -9.50 -9.39 -18.94
C PRO A 2 -7.99 -9.53 -19.12
N THR A 3 -7.21 -8.64 -18.51
CA THR A 3 -5.75 -8.70 -18.53
C THR A 3 -5.23 -9.41 -17.27
N ALA A 4 -4.35 -10.40 -17.43
CA ALA A 4 -3.62 -10.95 -16.29
C ALA A 4 -2.48 -9.99 -15.90
N ARG A 5 -2.46 -9.56 -14.63
CA ARG A 5 -1.53 -8.54 -14.12
C ARG A 5 -0.94 -9.01 -12.79
N ARG A 6 0.33 -8.73 -12.55
CA ARG A 6 0.97 -8.78 -11.22
C ARG A 6 1.38 -7.37 -10.79
N ASP A 7 1.64 -7.17 -9.50
CA ASP A 7 2.10 -5.89 -8.93
C ASP A 7 1.17 -4.71 -9.30
N VAL A 8 -0.13 -5.01 -9.34
CA VAL A 8 -1.22 -4.14 -9.75
C VAL A 8 -1.77 -3.37 -8.54
N GLY A 9 -2.06 -2.09 -8.71
CA GLY A 9 -2.80 -1.30 -7.73
C GLY A 9 -4.29 -1.65 -7.80
N MET A 10 -4.91 -1.95 -6.66
CA MET A 10 -6.33 -2.28 -6.59
C MET A 10 -7.02 -1.45 -5.51
N GLU A 11 -8.14 -0.80 -5.86
CA GLU A 11 -8.96 -0.04 -4.91
C GLU A 11 -10.43 -0.08 -5.33
N VAL A 12 -11.30 0.21 -4.36
CA VAL A 12 -12.73 0.39 -4.60
C VAL A 12 -13.10 1.87 -4.58
N LEU A 13 -13.69 2.34 -5.67
CA LEU A 13 -14.23 3.69 -5.81
C LEU A 13 -15.66 3.60 -6.34
N ASP A 14 -16.60 4.27 -5.67
CA ASP A 14 -18.03 4.29 -6.02
C ASP A 14 -18.64 2.88 -6.21
N GLY A 15 -18.25 1.94 -5.34
CA GLY A 15 -18.72 0.55 -5.37
C GLY A 15 -18.18 -0.28 -6.52
N LYS A 16 -17.20 0.23 -7.27
CA LYS A 16 -16.54 -0.47 -8.38
C LYS A 16 -15.09 -0.72 -8.05
N LEU A 17 -14.59 -1.88 -8.45
CA LEU A 17 -13.19 -2.27 -8.21
C LEU A 17 -12.35 -1.84 -9.40
N TYR A 18 -11.28 -1.08 -9.15
CA TYR A 18 -10.33 -0.64 -10.14
C TYR A 18 -9.04 -1.44 -10.02
N ALA A 19 -8.49 -1.85 -11.17
CA ALA A 19 -7.19 -2.47 -11.30
C ALA A 19 -6.32 -1.59 -12.19
N VAL A 20 -5.29 -0.98 -11.60
CA VAL A 20 -4.51 0.11 -12.16
C VAL A 20 -3.08 -0.37 -12.38
N GLY A 21 -2.58 -0.23 -13.61
CA GLY A 21 -1.21 -0.57 -13.96
C GLY A 21 -0.85 -2.05 -13.76
N GLY A 22 0.31 -2.31 -13.19
CA GLY A 22 0.92 -3.62 -13.00
C GLY A 22 1.81 -4.06 -14.16
N TYR A 23 2.17 -5.35 -14.16
CA TYR A 23 2.99 -5.98 -15.17
C TYR A 23 2.29 -7.20 -15.78
N SER A 24 2.37 -7.34 -17.10
CA SER A 24 1.90 -8.53 -17.85
C SER A 24 2.99 -9.03 -18.80
N ASN A 25 2.88 -8.79 -20.10
CA ASN A 25 3.98 -8.97 -21.07
C ASN A 25 4.82 -7.68 -21.23
N GLY A 26 4.79 -6.82 -20.22
CA GLY A 26 5.32 -5.47 -20.19
C GLY A 26 4.65 -4.62 -19.11
N PHE A 27 5.21 -3.46 -18.82
CA PHE A 27 4.68 -2.49 -17.87
C PHE A 27 3.38 -1.89 -18.40
N LEU A 28 2.37 -1.78 -17.54
CA LEU A 28 1.03 -1.33 -17.92
C LEU A 28 0.76 0.06 -17.34
N SER A 29 0.22 0.94 -18.18
CA SER A 29 -0.51 2.14 -17.75
C SER A 29 -2.04 1.95 -17.80
N SER A 30 -2.49 0.81 -18.34
CA SER A 30 -3.92 0.54 -18.54
C SER A 30 -4.65 0.31 -17.23
N VAL A 31 -5.93 0.71 -17.21
CA VAL A 31 -6.81 0.59 -16.06
C VAL A 31 -8.07 -0.17 -16.46
N GLU A 32 -8.44 -1.15 -15.63
CA GLU A 32 -9.65 -1.95 -15.81
C GLU A 32 -10.55 -1.77 -14.58
N ARG A 33 -11.84 -1.56 -14.81
CA ARG A 33 -12.85 -1.39 -13.75
C ARG A 33 -13.84 -2.56 -13.80
N TYR A 34 -14.15 -3.13 -12.65
CA TYR A 34 -15.20 -4.12 -12.47
C TYR A 34 -16.45 -3.47 -11.87
N ASP A 35 -17.57 -3.66 -12.55
CA ASP A 35 -18.90 -3.29 -12.06
C ASP A 35 -19.59 -4.55 -11.49
N PRO A 36 -19.83 -4.63 -10.17
CA PRO A 36 -20.47 -5.79 -9.56
C PRO A 36 -21.93 -6.02 -10.02
N ALA A 37 -22.64 -4.96 -10.41
CA ALA A 37 -24.02 -5.06 -10.90
C ALA A 37 -24.05 -5.65 -12.31
N ALA A 38 -23.15 -5.21 -13.19
CA ALA A 38 -23.00 -5.76 -14.54
C ALA A 38 -22.23 -7.09 -14.57
N LYS A 39 -21.50 -7.41 -13.49
CA LYS A 39 -20.56 -8.55 -13.39
C LYS A 39 -19.55 -8.57 -14.53
N ALA A 40 -19.11 -7.39 -14.94
CA ALA A 40 -18.27 -7.20 -16.10
C ALA A 40 -17.09 -6.29 -15.79
N TRP A 41 -15.98 -6.55 -16.47
CA TRP A 41 -14.83 -5.67 -16.50
C TRP A 41 -14.87 -4.81 -17.75
N GLU A 42 -14.47 -3.55 -17.64
CA GLU A 42 -14.32 -2.63 -18.75
C GLU A 42 -12.99 -1.87 -18.64
N ALA A 43 -12.43 -1.46 -19.78
CA ALA A 43 -11.28 -0.57 -19.80
C ALA A 43 -11.74 0.87 -19.54
N VAL A 44 -11.00 1.59 -18.71
CA VAL A 44 -11.18 3.05 -18.50
C VAL A 44 -9.89 3.78 -18.91
N ALA A 45 -9.88 5.11 -18.79
CA ALA A 45 -8.73 5.90 -19.22
C ALA A 45 -7.41 5.40 -18.56
N PRO A 46 -6.34 5.21 -19.35
CA PRO A 46 -5.05 4.79 -18.82
C PRO A 46 -4.35 5.96 -18.11
N MET A 47 -3.40 5.62 -17.24
CA MET A 47 -2.41 6.58 -16.73
C MET A 47 -1.50 7.07 -17.87
N ALA A 48 -0.86 8.21 -17.66
CA ALA A 48 0.17 8.74 -18.56
C ALA A 48 1.45 7.88 -18.50
N GLU A 49 1.85 7.45 -17.30
CA GLU A 49 3.01 6.57 -17.10
C GLU A 49 2.57 5.14 -16.76
N ALA A 50 3.32 4.16 -17.25
CA ALA A 50 3.16 2.78 -16.79
C ALA A 50 3.70 2.67 -15.36
N ARG A 51 3.02 1.89 -14.51
CA ARG A 51 3.38 1.73 -13.10
C ARG A 51 3.16 0.31 -12.64
N HIS A 52 4.16 -0.32 -12.03
CA HIS A 52 3.99 -1.52 -11.21
C HIS A 52 4.67 -1.32 -9.85
N SER A 53 4.27 -2.09 -8.82
CA SER A 53 4.78 -1.90 -7.45
C SER A 53 4.58 -0.47 -6.91
N HIS A 54 3.52 0.19 -7.39
CA HIS A 54 3.10 1.53 -6.98
C HIS A 54 2.10 1.44 -5.83
N GLY A 55 2.05 2.51 -5.05
CA GLY A 55 1.01 2.70 -4.03
C GLY A 55 -0.28 3.20 -4.65
N MET A 56 -1.42 2.84 -4.05
CA MET A 56 -2.73 3.30 -4.50
C MET A 56 -3.63 3.62 -3.31
N ALA A 57 -4.51 4.62 -3.48
CA ALA A 57 -5.51 4.97 -2.49
C ALA A 57 -6.67 5.76 -3.12
N VAL A 58 -7.79 5.81 -2.40
CA VAL A 58 -8.93 6.68 -2.72
C VAL A 58 -9.00 7.84 -1.74
N LEU A 59 -8.96 9.07 -2.25
CA LEU A 59 -9.13 10.30 -1.46
C LEU A 59 -10.10 11.23 -2.19
N ASP A 60 -11.10 11.76 -1.47
CA ASP A 60 -12.10 12.69 -1.99
C ASP A 60 -12.76 12.24 -3.32
N GLY A 61 -13.12 10.96 -3.39
CA GLY A 61 -13.78 10.33 -4.54
C GLY A 61 -12.89 10.17 -5.77
N LYS A 62 -11.56 10.21 -5.61
CA LYS A 62 -10.58 10.09 -6.69
C LYS A 62 -9.56 9.01 -6.37
N LEU A 63 -9.08 8.32 -7.40
CA LEU A 63 -7.97 7.38 -7.25
C LEU A 63 -6.66 8.15 -7.36
N TYR A 64 -5.68 7.76 -6.55
CA TYR A 64 -4.31 8.24 -6.65
C TYR A 64 -3.39 7.05 -6.88
N ALA A 65 -2.49 7.15 -7.85
CA ALA A 65 -1.42 6.20 -8.12
C ALA A 65 -0.08 6.88 -7.85
N LEU A 66 0.71 6.31 -6.92
CA LEU A 66 1.90 6.94 -6.36
C LEU A 66 3.14 6.08 -6.64
N GLY A 67 4.15 6.68 -7.28
CA GLY A 67 5.44 6.03 -7.49
C GLY A 67 5.37 4.73 -8.29
N GLY A 68 6.11 3.72 -7.84
CA GLY A 68 6.34 2.44 -8.53
C GLY A 68 7.43 2.55 -9.60
N TYR A 69 7.49 1.59 -10.51
CA TYR A 69 8.42 1.61 -11.65
C TYR A 69 7.68 1.66 -12.98
N LYS A 70 8.29 2.31 -13.98
CA LYS A 70 7.84 2.32 -15.37
C LYS A 70 8.64 1.41 -16.31
N GLY A 71 9.76 0.86 -15.84
CA GLY A 71 10.74 0.12 -16.62
C GLY A 71 11.76 -0.56 -15.71
N ASP A 72 12.42 -1.63 -16.20
CA ASP A 72 13.48 -2.32 -15.45
C ASP A 72 14.78 -1.48 -15.38
N ASP A 73 15.03 -0.63 -16.38
CA ASP A 73 16.20 0.25 -16.46
C ASP A 73 15.96 1.63 -15.80
N ASP A 74 14.74 1.87 -15.32
CA ASP A 74 14.35 3.12 -14.67
C ASP A 74 14.38 2.94 -13.14
N GLY A 75 14.86 3.94 -12.41
CA GLY A 75 14.67 4.02 -10.96
C GLY A 75 13.18 4.12 -10.58
N PRO A 76 12.85 3.99 -9.29
CA PRO A 76 11.49 4.24 -8.81
C PRO A 76 11.00 5.63 -9.24
N LEU A 77 9.69 5.78 -9.34
CA LEU A 77 9.03 7.04 -9.66
C LEU A 77 8.72 7.80 -8.37
N SER A 78 8.81 9.12 -8.43
CA SER A 78 8.20 10.04 -7.47
C SER A 78 6.89 10.65 -7.98
N SER A 79 6.58 10.47 -9.27
CA SER A 79 5.38 11.03 -9.90
C SER A 79 4.11 10.42 -9.30
N VAL A 80 3.07 11.24 -9.23
CA VAL A 80 1.76 10.88 -8.71
C VAL A 80 0.70 11.31 -9.72
N GLU A 81 -0.23 10.40 -10.00
CA GLU A 81 -1.36 10.66 -10.90
C GLU A 81 -2.67 10.48 -10.16
N ARG A 82 -3.66 11.32 -10.49
CA ARG A 82 -5.00 11.30 -9.92
C ARG A 82 -6.05 11.06 -10.99
N TYR A 83 -6.95 10.10 -10.76
CA TYR A 83 -8.10 9.84 -11.61
C TYR A 83 -9.35 10.49 -11.04
N ASP A 84 -10.01 11.33 -11.84
CA ASP A 84 -11.35 11.83 -11.54
C ASP A 84 -12.39 11.01 -12.33
N PRO A 85 -13.24 10.20 -11.67
CA PRO A 85 -14.27 9.42 -12.36
C PRO A 85 -15.36 10.29 -13.03
N ALA A 86 -15.56 11.53 -12.58
CA ALA A 86 -16.53 12.44 -13.19
C ALA A 86 -16.05 12.99 -14.54
N VAL A 87 -14.73 13.18 -14.67
CA VAL A 87 -14.09 13.59 -15.93
C VAL A 87 -13.73 12.37 -16.78
N GLY A 88 -13.44 11.24 -16.14
CA GLY A 88 -12.99 10.03 -16.80
C GLY A 88 -11.54 10.12 -17.27
N ALA A 89 -10.70 10.90 -16.59
CA ALA A 89 -9.31 11.15 -16.99
C ALA A 89 -8.36 11.15 -15.80
N TRP A 90 -7.10 10.83 -16.08
CA TRP A 90 -5.98 11.00 -15.16
C TRP A 90 -5.30 12.36 -15.38
N GLU A 91 -4.79 12.94 -14.31
CA GLU A 91 -3.93 14.11 -14.35
C GLU A 91 -2.75 13.95 -13.39
N ALA A 92 -1.62 14.58 -13.72
CA ALA A 92 -0.48 14.64 -12.81
C ALA A 92 -0.77 15.62 -11.66
N VAL A 93 -0.44 15.21 -10.45
CA VAL A 93 -0.42 16.08 -9.27
C VAL A 93 1.03 16.27 -8.80
N ALA A 94 1.26 17.03 -7.72
CA ALA A 94 2.61 17.23 -7.23
C ALA A 94 3.31 15.89 -6.93
N PRO A 95 4.56 15.70 -7.38
CA PRO A 95 5.32 14.50 -7.12
C PRO A 95 5.77 14.46 -5.65
N MET A 96 6.01 13.25 -5.13
CA MET A 96 6.71 13.05 -3.86
C MET A 96 8.13 13.64 -3.95
N ALA A 97 8.72 13.98 -2.80
CA ALA A 97 10.10 14.43 -2.73
C ALA A 97 11.08 13.27 -2.98
N GLU A 98 10.76 12.07 -2.46
CA GLU A 98 11.51 10.85 -2.71
C GLU A 98 10.75 9.93 -3.67
N ALA A 99 11.48 9.31 -4.58
CA ALA A 99 10.95 8.25 -5.42
C ALA A 99 10.78 6.95 -4.62
N ARG A 100 9.65 6.25 -4.80
CA ARG A 100 9.27 5.11 -3.95
C ARG A 100 8.62 4.00 -4.75
N SER A 101 9.02 2.76 -4.50
CA SER A 101 8.31 1.53 -4.90
C SER A 101 8.10 0.62 -3.70
N ASP A 102 7.13 -0.31 -3.79
CA ASP A 102 6.79 -1.28 -2.73
C ASP A 102 6.58 -0.63 -1.35
N HIS A 103 6.10 0.62 -1.34
CA HIS A 103 5.77 1.42 -0.16
C HIS A 103 4.31 1.22 0.24
N GLY A 104 4.00 1.53 1.49
CA GLY A 104 2.62 1.57 1.96
C GLY A 104 1.95 2.91 1.64
N VAL A 105 0.66 2.89 1.34
CA VAL A 105 -0.15 4.10 1.18
C VAL A 105 -1.41 3.99 2.03
N ALA A 106 -1.79 5.08 2.69
CA ALA A 106 -3.09 5.19 3.34
C ALA A 106 -3.60 6.63 3.36
N VAL A 107 -4.91 6.77 3.62
CA VAL A 107 -5.56 8.06 3.83
C VAL A 107 -5.87 8.26 5.30
N LEU A 108 -5.36 9.35 5.86
CA LEU A 108 -5.62 9.76 7.25
C LEU A 108 -5.90 11.27 7.26
N ASP A 109 -6.99 11.66 7.93
CA ASP A 109 -7.42 13.06 8.09
C ASP A 109 -7.47 13.86 6.78
N GLY A 110 -7.96 13.22 5.70
CA GLY A 110 -8.11 13.84 4.37
C GLY A 110 -6.79 14.04 3.62
N LYS A 111 -5.73 13.34 4.01
CA LYS A 111 -4.40 13.42 3.39
C LYS A 111 -3.89 12.04 3.02
N LEU A 112 -3.12 11.95 1.94
CA LEU A 112 -2.41 10.72 1.58
C LEU A 112 -1.11 10.65 2.36
N TYR A 113 -0.74 9.45 2.78
CA TYR A 113 0.56 9.17 3.37
C TYR A 113 1.26 8.12 2.50
N ALA A 114 2.49 8.40 2.10
CA ALA A 114 3.40 7.45 1.46
C ALA A 114 4.46 7.04 2.48
N VAL A 115 4.53 5.74 2.81
CA VAL A 115 5.23 5.20 3.97
C VAL A 115 6.30 4.21 3.53
N GLY A 116 7.56 4.51 3.81
CA GLY A 116 8.69 3.62 3.51
C GLY A 116 8.84 3.32 2.02
N GLY A 117 9.19 2.07 1.72
CA GLY A 117 9.45 1.56 0.37
C GLY A 117 10.93 1.44 0.02
N LEU A 118 11.19 1.33 -1.28
CA LEU A 118 12.52 1.30 -1.90
C LEU A 118 12.73 2.57 -2.73
N ASN A 119 13.94 3.14 -2.69
CA ASN A 119 14.41 4.16 -3.63
C ASN A 119 15.56 3.61 -4.51
N GLU A 120 16.28 4.50 -5.20
CA GLU A 120 17.45 4.15 -6.01
C GLU A 120 18.61 3.56 -5.14
N ASP A 121 19.48 2.76 -5.75
CA ASP A 121 20.69 2.20 -5.12
C ASP A 121 20.47 1.35 -3.85
N ASP A 122 19.44 0.50 -3.83
CA ASP A 122 19.09 -0.38 -2.70
C ASP A 122 18.77 0.36 -1.39
N GLY A 123 18.38 1.65 -1.44
CA GLY A 123 17.99 2.37 -0.24
C GLY A 123 16.60 1.97 0.25
N PHE A 124 16.55 1.41 1.45
CA PHE A 124 15.31 1.11 2.16
C PHE A 124 14.86 2.37 2.90
N LEU A 125 13.57 2.70 2.79
CA LEU A 125 13.06 3.93 3.33
C LEU A 125 12.37 3.69 4.69
N SER A 126 12.73 4.51 5.65
CA SER A 126 11.93 4.79 6.86
C SER A 126 11.17 6.12 6.74
N SER A 127 11.51 6.93 5.74
CA SER A 127 10.88 8.22 5.48
C SER A 127 9.40 8.08 5.16
N VAL A 128 8.64 9.11 5.53
CA VAL A 128 7.20 9.17 5.32
C VAL A 128 6.86 10.57 4.84
N GLU A 129 6.02 10.64 3.81
CA GLU A 129 5.56 11.89 3.24
C GLU A 129 4.04 11.96 3.27
N ARG A 130 3.52 13.17 3.46
CA ARG A 130 2.09 13.46 3.50
C ARG A 130 1.70 14.44 2.40
N TYR A 131 0.65 14.10 1.64
CA TYR A 131 0.10 14.95 0.60
C TYR A 131 -1.14 15.70 1.06
N ASP A 132 -1.14 17.01 0.85
CA ASP A 132 -2.33 17.84 0.97
C ASP A 132 -2.97 18.07 -0.42
N PRO A 133 -4.18 17.54 -0.68
CA PRO A 133 -4.86 17.72 -1.97
C PRO A 133 -5.32 19.16 -2.23
N VAL A 134 -5.48 19.98 -1.19
CA VAL A 134 -5.87 21.39 -1.31
C VAL A 134 -4.68 22.24 -1.72
N ALA A 135 -3.53 22.01 -1.08
CA ALA A 135 -2.29 22.71 -1.43
C ALA A 135 -1.62 22.13 -2.69
N ASN A 136 -1.99 20.91 -3.08
CA ASN A 136 -1.29 20.10 -4.08
C ASN A 136 0.22 20.06 -3.79
N ALA A 137 0.57 19.63 -2.58
CA ALA A 137 1.96 19.61 -2.13
C ALA A 137 2.20 18.46 -1.15
N TRP A 138 3.42 17.94 -1.18
CA TRP A 138 3.92 16.95 -0.24
C TRP A 138 4.76 17.62 0.84
N GLU A 139 4.72 17.08 2.05
CA GLU A 139 5.60 17.44 3.15
C GLU A 139 6.14 16.18 3.85
N ALA A 140 7.38 16.23 4.32
CA ALA A 140 7.93 15.17 5.14
C ALA A 140 7.29 15.19 6.54
N VAL A 141 6.93 14.02 7.05
CA VAL A 141 6.53 13.80 8.44
C VAL A 141 7.59 12.98 9.16
N ALA A 142 7.40 12.71 10.46
CA ALA A 142 8.38 11.91 11.20
C ALA A 142 8.60 10.53 10.52
N PRO A 143 9.86 10.08 10.38
CA PRO A 143 10.17 8.78 9.82
C PRO A 143 9.84 7.67 10.81
N MET A 144 9.61 6.46 10.29
CA MET A 144 9.54 5.23 11.09
C MET A 144 10.88 4.96 11.79
N GLY A 145 10.85 4.17 12.86
CA GLY A 145 12.06 3.70 13.53
C GLY A 145 12.76 2.56 12.79
N GLU A 146 12.03 1.80 11.96
CA GLU A 146 12.56 0.72 11.13
C GLU A 146 12.26 1.00 9.65
N GLU A 147 13.26 0.85 8.79
CA GLU A 147 13.08 0.88 7.32
C GLU A 147 12.29 -0.35 6.88
N ARG A 148 11.34 -0.17 5.96
CA ARG A 148 10.41 -1.23 5.53
C ARG A 148 10.02 -1.06 4.07
N PHE A 149 10.04 -2.16 3.32
CA PHE A 149 9.33 -2.30 2.04
C PHE A 149 8.46 -3.56 2.05
N ASP A 150 7.50 -3.66 1.11
CA ASP A 150 6.54 -4.78 1.03
C ASP A 150 5.76 -4.98 2.36
N HIS A 151 5.64 -3.93 3.17
CA HIS A 151 4.90 -3.93 4.43
C HIS A 151 3.44 -3.54 4.20
N ALA A 152 2.59 -3.76 5.20
CA ALA A 152 1.21 -3.35 5.15
C ALA A 152 0.99 -2.06 5.95
N VAL A 153 0.15 -1.17 5.43
CA VAL A 153 -0.22 0.07 6.10
C VAL A 153 -1.74 0.18 6.22
N ALA A 154 -2.22 0.57 7.40
CA ALA A 154 -3.64 0.78 7.64
C ALA A 154 -3.88 1.94 8.63
N VAL A 155 -5.09 2.47 8.62
CA VAL A 155 -5.52 3.50 9.57
C VAL A 155 -6.54 2.93 10.54
N LEU A 156 -6.26 3.04 11.84
CA LEU A 156 -7.15 2.64 12.92
C LEU A 156 -7.16 3.73 13.99
N ASP A 157 -8.36 4.12 14.45
CA ASP A 157 -8.56 5.10 15.52
C ASP A 157 -7.75 6.41 15.32
N GLY A 158 -7.74 6.93 14.09
CA GLY A 158 -7.04 8.17 13.73
C GLY A 158 -5.52 8.06 13.71
N LYS A 159 -4.98 6.85 13.70
CA LYS A 159 -3.54 6.58 13.68
C LYS A 159 -3.17 5.68 12.52
N LEU A 160 -1.98 5.90 11.98
CA LEU A 160 -1.43 5.11 10.87
C LEU A 160 -0.56 4.00 11.45
N TYR A 161 -0.73 2.77 10.97
CA TYR A 161 0.03 1.60 11.41
C TYR A 161 0.85 1.07 10.26
N ALA A 162 2.15 0.83 10.48
CA ALA A 162 3.04 0.13 9.55
C ALA A 162 3.40 -1.24 10.15
N MET A 163 3.08 -2.31 9.43
CA MET A 163 3.13 -3.69 9.93
C MET A 163 4.01 -4.56 9.04
N GLY A 164 4.98 -5.23 9.66
CA GLY A 164 5.84 -6.20 9.01
C GLY A 164 6.68 -5.60 7.87
N GLY A 165 6.81 -6.35 6.78
CA GLY A 165 7.67 -6.02 5.63
C GLY A 165 9.02 -6.71 5.69
N GLN A 166 9.93 -6.18 4.89
CA GLN A 166 11.33 -6.60 4.81
C GLN A 166 12.26 -5.39 4.86
N ASN A 167 13.49 -5.64 5.25
CA ASN A 167 14.62 -4.74 5.10
C ASN A 167 15.92 -5.55 4.93
N TYR A 168 17.05 -4.87 4.79
CA TYR A 168 18.36 -5.50 4.81
C TYR A 168 19.19 -4.92 5.95
N ASP A 169 19.77 -5.79 6.75
CA ASP A 169 20.68 -5.41 7.84
C ASP A 169 22.04 -6.06 7.57
N GLY A 170 23.09 -5.25 7.38
CA GLY A 170 24.43 -5.73 7.10
C GLY A 170 24.57 -6.62 5.86
N GLY A 171 23.71 -6.43 4.85
CA GLY A 171 23.67 -7.25 3.63
C GLY A 171 22.83 -8.52 3.74
N HIS A 172 22.14 -8.73 4.87
CA HIS A 172 21.24 -9.86 5.06
C HIS A 172 19.79 -9.43 4.97
N HIS A 173 19.05 -10.10 4.09
CA HIS A 173 17.61 -9.95 3.97
C HIS A 173 16.92 -10.34 5.29
N ARG A 174 16.16 -9.42 5.87
CA ARG A 174 15.49 -9.59 7.16
C ARG A 174 13.98 -9.39 7.01
N LEU A 175 13.24 -10.37 7.55
CA LEU A 175 11.79 -10.30 7.68
C LEU A 175 11.42 -9.58 8.97
N ILE A 176 10.38 -8.76 8.88
CA ILE A 176 9.95 -7.90 9.96
C ILE A 176 8.62 -8.39 10.52
N SER A 177 8.52 -8.51 11.84
CA SER A 177 7.26 -8.74 12.58
C SER A 177 6.83 -7.54 13.42
N SER A 178 7.72 -6.57 13.61
CA SER A 178 7.44 -5.36 14.38
C SER A 178 6.32 -4.55 13.72
N VAL A 179 5.63 -3.79 14.56
CA VAL A 179 4.55 -2.90 14.15
C VAL A 179 4.79 -1.55 14.80
N GLU A 180 4.67 -0.50 14.00
CA GLU A 180 4.81 0.88 14.46
C GLU A 180 3.54 1.65 14.18
N ARG A 181 3.23 2.60 15.06
CA ARG A 181 2.05 3.44 14.98
C ARG A 181 2.44 4.90 14.98
N TYR A 182 1.95 5.64 14.00
CA TYR A 182 2.12 7.09 13.88
C TYR A 182 0.89 7.83 14.41
N ASP A 183 1.17 8.88 15.18
CA ASP A 183 0.18 9.83 15.64
C ASP A 183 0.37 11.18 14.90
N PRO A 184 -0.61 11.61 14.08
CA PRO A 184 -0.51 12.85 13.33
C PRO A 184 -0.54 14.11 14.21
N VAL A 185 -1.00 14.01 15.46
CA VAL A 185 -1.07 15.14 16.40
C VAL A 185 0.32 15.42 16.99
N THR A 186 1.06 14.37 17.35
CA THR A 186 2.41 14.51 17.92
C THR A 186 3.50 14.44 16.86
N ASN A 187 3.15 14.04 15.63
CA ASN A 187 4.09 13.78 14.55
C ASN A 187 5.21 12.83 15.01
N ALA A 188 4.83 11.68 15.57
CA ALA A 188 5.78 10.71 16.09
C ALA A 188 5.29 9.28 15.88
N TRP A 189 6.25 8.38 15.68
CA TRP A 189 6.04 6.94 15.65
C TRP A 189 6.35 6.32 17.02
N GLU A 190 5.60 5.29 17.38
CA GLU A 190 5.88 4.44 18.53
C GLU A 190 5.74 2.96 18.16
N ALA A 191 6.59 2.11 18.74
CA ALA A 191 6.45 0.67 18.58
C ALA A 191 5.24 0.15 19.36
N VAL A 192 4.45 -0.72 18.74
CA VAL A 192 3.38 -1.48 19.40
C VAL A 192 3.71 -2.98 19.38
N ALA A 193 2.85 -3.82 19.94
CA ALA A 193 3.11 -5.25 19.99
C ALA A 193 3.39 -5.82 18.59
N PRO A 194 4.46 -6.63 18.43
CA PRO A 194 4.79 -7.24 17.15
C PRO A 194 3.80 -8.38 16.83
N MET A 195 3.65 -8.68 15.55
CA MET A 195 3.01 -9.92 15.10
C MET A 195 3.82 -11.13 15.59
N ALA A 196 3.15 -12.26 15.78
CA ALA A 196 3.79 -13.52 16.14
C ALA A 196 4.67 -14.06 14.99
N GLU A 197 4.23 -13.84 13.75
CA GLU A 197 4.94 -14.28 12.55
C GLU A 197 5.39 -13.09 11.69
N ALA A 198 6.69 -13.01 11.42
CA ALA A 198 7.24 -12.02 10.50
C ALA A 198 6.71 -12.29 9.08
N ARG A 199 6.24 -11.23 8.41
CA ARG A 199 5.54 -11.35 7.13
C ARG A 199 5.72 -10.11 6.26
N TYR A 200 5.75 -10.34 4.96
CA TYR A 200 5.73 -9.28 3.94
C TYR A 200 4.77 -9.64 2.81
N ALA A 201 4.43 -8.64 1.99
CA ALA A 201 3.44 -8.75 0.92
C ALA A 201 2.12 -9.38 1.42
N HIS A 202 1.77 -9.11 2.68
CA HIS A 202 0.54 -9.57 3.32
C HIS A 202 -0.55 -8.51 3.16
N ALA A 203 -1.80 -8.95 3.27
CA ALA A 203 -2.91 -8.01 3.28
C ALA A 203 -3.17 -7.52 4.70
N VAL A 204 -3.63 -6.28 4.84
CA VAL A 204 -4.19 -5.75 6.08
C VAL A 204 -5.61 -5.24 5.85
N ALA A 205 -6.47 -5.43 6.83
CA ALA A 205 -7.80 -4.83 6.87
C ALA A 205 -8.16 -4.36 8.28
N VAL A 206 -9.07 -3.40 8.38
CA VAL A 206 -9.62 -2.89 9.64
C VAL A 206 -11.06 -3.34 9.76
N LEU A 207 -11.37 -4.19 10.74
CA LEU A 207 -12.71 -4.70 11.01
C LEU A 207 -13.02 -4.58 12.50
N ASP A 208 -14.19 -4.04 12.85
CA ASP A 208 -14.68 -3.91 14.23
C ASP A 208 -13.64 -3.31 15.20
N GLY A 209 -12.96 -2.24 14.74
CA GLY A 209 -11.94 -1.51 15.50
C GLY A 209 -10.63 -2.29 15.71
N LYS A 210 -10.33 -3.28 14.85
CA LYS A 210 -9.15 -4.14 14.97
C LYS A 210 -8.45 -4.30 13.64
N LEU A 211 -7.13 -4.48 13.67
CA LEU A 211 -6.34 -4.79 12.48
C LEU A 211 -6.31 -6.30 12.27
N TYR A 212 -6.39 -6.73 11.02
CA TYR A 212 -6.23 -8.12 10.61
C TYR A 212 -5.12 -8.20 9.58
N ALA A 213 -4.03 -8.88 9.92
CA ALA A 213 -2.93 -9.18 9.01
C ALA A 213 -3.13 -10.60 8.46
N ALA A 214 -3.24 -10.74 7.14
CA ALA A 214 -3.59 -12.00 6.50
C ALA A 214 -2.59 -12.39 5.40
N GLY A 215 -2.06 -13.61 5.49
CA GLY A 215 -1.15 -14.18 4.49
C GLY A 215 0.20 -13.48 4.40
N GLY A 216 0.69 -13.30 3.18
CA GLY A 216 2.05 -12.87 2.89
C GLY A 216 3.03 -14.03 2.79
N ARG A 217 4.32 -13.72 2.92
CA ARG A 217 5.40 -14.70 2.96
C ARG A 217 6.24 -14.54 4.22
N GLY A 218 6.49 -15.66 4.87
CA GLY A 218 7.46 -15.79 5.95
C GLY A 218 8.81 -16.23 5.40
N HIS A 219 9.66 -16.82 6.25
CA HIS A 219 11.03 -17.19 5.89
C HIS A 219 11.11 -18.13 4.68
N ASP A 220 10.40 -19.26 4.75
CA ASP A 220 10.55 -20.34 3.76
C ASP A 220 9.26 -20.66 2.99
N HIS A 221 8.14 -20.02 3.32
CA HIS A 221 6.85 -20.42 2.77
C HIS A 221 5.84 -19.27 2.73
N ARG A 222 4.80 -19.46 1.90
CA ARG A 222 3.64 -18.56 1.86
C ARG A 222 2.75 -18.82 3.07
N LEU A 223 2.28 -17.75 3.69
CA LEU A 223 1.46 -17.82 4.89
C LEU A 223 -0.01 -17.94 4.53
N SER A 224 -0.73 -18.77 5.29
CA SER A 224 -2.19 -18.75 5.38
C SER A 224 -2.67 -18.21 6.73
N SER A 225 -1.74 -17.95 7.65
CA SER A 225 -2.02 -17.41 8.98
C SER A 225 -2.68 -16.04 8.89
N VAL A 226 -3.65 -15.83 9.79
CA VAL A 226 -4.32 -14.56 10.02
C VAL A 226 -4.08 -14.19 11.47
N GLU A 227 -3.64 -12.97 11.71
CA GLU A 227 -3.44 -12.42 13.04
C GLU A 227 -4.32 -11.18 13.20
N ARG A 228 -4.88 -10.98 14.40
CA ARG A 228 -5.73 -9.84 14.73
C ARG A 228 -5.13 -9.03 15.87
N TYR A 229 -4.92 -7.74 15.66
CA TYR A 229 -4.52 -6.80 16.71
C TYR A 229 -5.72 -6.13 17.33
N ASP A 230 -5.82 -6.19 18.66
CA ASP A 230 -6.79 -5.41 19.44
C ASP A 230 -6.09 -4.22 20.11
N PRO A 231 -6.36 -2.96 19.71
CA PRO A 231 -5.71 -1.80 20.32
C PRO A 231 -6.09 -1.58 21.79
N ALA A 232 -7.23 -2.10 22.26
CA ALA A 232 -7.65 -1.98 23.65
C ALA A 232 -6.84 -2.90 24.57
N VAL A 233 -6.39 -4.04 24.05
CA VAL A 233 -5.52 -5.00 24.76
C VAL A 233 -4.04 -4.74 24.48
N GLY A 234 -3.72 -4.17 23.32
CA GLY A 234 -2.36 -3.94 22.87
C GLY A 234 -1.64 -5.23 22.47
N ALA A 235 -2.36 -6.22 21.91
CA ALA A 235 -1.82 -7.52 21.58
C ALA A 235 -2.40 -8.11 20.28
N TRP A 236 -1.61 -8.97 19.64
CA TRP A 236 -2.03 -9.80 18.51
C TRP A 236 -2.56 -11.16 18.99
N GLU A 237 -3.60 -11.66 18.34
CA GLU A 237 -4.17 -12.99 18.54
C GLU A 237 -4.21 -13.75 17.20
N ALA A 238 -3.88 -15.03 17.24
CA ALA A 238 -4.02 -15.90 16.07
C ALA A 238 -5.49 -16.18 15.77
N MET A 239 -5.87 -16.00 14.50
CA MET A 239 -7.23 -16.25 14.00
C MET A 239 -7.28 -17.50 13.13
N ALA A 240 -8.47 -17.90 12.70
CA ALA A 240 -8.63 -18.98 11.73
C ALA A 240 -7.86 -18.66 10.43
N PRO A 241 -7.09 -19.62 9.88
CA PRO A 241 -6.28 -19.39 8.69
C PRO A 241 -7.14 -19.30 7.43
N MET A 242 -6.61 -18.68 6.39
CA MET A 242 -7.19 -18.71 5.05
C MET A 242 -7.15 -20.14 4.49
N ALA A 243 -8.17 -20.52 3.71
CA ALA A 243 -8.18 -21.82 3.03
C ALA A 243 -7.03 -22.00 2.02
N THR A 244 -6.40 -20.91 1.57
CA THR A 244 -5.25 -20.93 0.67
C THR A 244 -4.30 -19.80 1.04
N ALA A 245 -2.99 -20.09 1.10
CA ALA A 245 -1.96 -19.09 1.31
C ALA A 245 -1.88 -18.11 0.13
N ARG A 246 -1.77 -16.81 0.41
CA ARG A 246 -1.77 -15.73 -0.61
C ARG A 246 -0.75 -14.66 -0.26
N MET A 247 -0.16 -14.04 -1.29
CA MET A 247 0.73 -12.87 -1.20
C MET A 247 0.22 -11.79 -2.16
N LYS A 248 0.59 -10.53 -1.92
CA LYS A 248 0.15 -9.35 -2.69
C LYS A 248 -1.37 -9.35 -2.90
N ALA A 249 -2.09 -9.77 -1.86
CA ALA A 249 -3.53 -9.85 -1.88
C ALA A 249 -4.13 -8.51 -1.47
N PHE A 250 -5.11 -8.04 -2.23
CA PHE A 250 -5.97 -6.94 -1.83
C PHE A 250 -7.03 -7.47 -0.85
N ALA A 251 -7.12 -6.89 0.35
CA ALA A 251 -8.18 -7.19 1.30
C ALA A 251 -9.28 -6.13 1.18
N LEU A 252 -10.49 -6.56 0.84
CA LEU A 252 -11.68 -5.72 0.86
C LEU A 252 -12.65 -6.29 1.90
N LEU A 253 -13.07 -5.46 2.85
CA LEU A 253 -14.22 -5.75 3.70
C LEU A 253 -15.45 -5.18 2.99
N MET A 254 -16.38 -6.07 2.61
CA MET A 254 -17.70 -5.71 2.08
C MET A 254 -18.77 -5.87 3.15
#